data_AF-A0A317J6P1-F1
#
_entry.id   AF-A0A317J6P1-F1
#
_cell.length_a   1.000
_cell.length_b   1.000
_cell.length_c   1.000
_cell.angle_alpha   90.00
_cell.angle_beta   90.00
_cell.angle_gamma   90.00
#
_symmetry.space_group_name_H-M   'P 1'
#
loop_
_entity.id
_entity.type
_entity.pdbx_description
1 polymer ?
#
loop_
_entity_poly.entity_id
_entity_poly.type
_entity_poly.pdbx_seq_one_letter_code
_entity_poly.pdbx_strand_id
1 'polypeptide(L)'
;WSHGGIVCTGETYKNVVKMTFAKGAALQDPSGLFNSSLEGNVRRAIDIHEGEKVNEAALKDLIRAAVALNLKAKSKPKTRPASSKRTR
;
A
#
# COMPACT_ATOMS: atom_id res chain seq x y z
N TRP A 1 -7.62 -5.65 2.38
CA TRP A 1 -6.82 -6.89 2.43
C TRP A 1 -5.53 -6.70 3.21
N SER A 2 -5.07 -7.74 3.90
CA SER A 2 -3.85 -7.69 4.73
C SER A 2 -3.11 -9.03 4.72
N HIS A 3 -1.78 -8.96 4.80
CA HIS A 3 -0.87 -10.08 5.03
C HIS A 3 0.47 -9.53 5.52
N GLY A 4 0.90 -9.92 6.73
CA GLY A 4 2.07 -9.31 7.36
C GLY A 4 1.91 -7.81 7.72
N GLY A 5 0.72 -7.25 7.54
CA GLY A 5 0.41 -5.82 7.58
C GLY A 5 -0.69 -5.49 6.56
N ILE A 6 -1.18 -4.25 6.53
CA ILE A 6 -2.14 -3.82 5.49
C ILE A 6 -1.45 -3.84 4.14
N VAL A 7 -2.04 -4.55 3.18
CA VAL A 7 -1.56 -4.59 1.79
C VAL A 7 -2.22 -3.45 1.02
N CYS A 8 -3.55 -3.52 0.93
CA CYS A 8 -4.37 -2.46 0.35
C CYS A 8 -5.78 -2.44 0.95
N THR A 9 -6.45 -1.30 0.85
CA THR A 9 -7.90 -1.15 1.02
C THR A 9 -8.55 -1.04 -0.35
N GLY A 10 -9.78 -1.55 -0.49
CA GLY A 10 -10.61 -1.37 -1.67
C GLY A 10 -11.85 -0.59 -1.27
N GLU A 11 -12.05 0.57 -1.90
CA GLU A 11 -13.14 1.50 -1.61
C GLU A 11 -13.89 1.76 -2.92
N THR A 12 -15.20 1.63 -2.90
CA THR A 12 -16.05 1.91 -4.07
C THR A 12 -16.60 3.32 -3.98
N TYR A 13 -16.37 4.12 -5.01
CA TYR A 13 -16.97 5.44 -5.22
C TYR A 13 -17.93 5.39 -6.40
N LYS A 14 -18.67 6.48 -6.60
CA LYS A 14 -19.70 6.58 -7.65
C LYS A 14 -19.20 6.15 -9.03
N ASN A 15 -17.96 6.50 -9.39
CA ASN A 15 -17.43 6.29 -10.74
C ASN A 15 -16.15 5.44 -10.79
N VAL A 16 -15.58 5.10 -9.63
CA VAL A 16 -14.28 4.43 -9.54
C VAL A 16 -14.24 3.44 -8.39
N VAL A 17 -13.48 2.37 -8.57
CA VAL A 17 -13.01 1.51 -7.49
C VAL A 17 -11.59 1.95 -7.14
N LYS A 18 -11.42 2.51 -5.94
CA LYS A 18 -10.13 2.97 -5.42
C LYS A 18 -9.46 1.85 -4.64
N MET A 19 -8.24 1.51 -5.03
CA MET A 19 -7.37 0.61 -4.28
C MET A 19 -6.20 1.39 -3.68
N THR A 20 -6.21 1.56 -2.36
CA THR A 20 -5.15 2.32 -1.66
C THR A 20 -4.15 1.37 -1.02
N PHE A 21 -2.86 1.52 -1.35
CA PHE A 21 -1.77 0.74 -0.76
C PHE A 21 -1.11 1.50 0.38
N ALA A 22 -1.13 0.93 1.58
CA ALA A 22 -0.68 1.60 2.81
C ALA A 22 0.80 1.98 2.80
N LYS A 23 1.63 1.25 2.04
CA LYS A 23 3.06 1.54 1.82
C LYS A 23 3.36 1.75 0.34
N GLY A 24 2.39 2.26 -0.42
CA GLY A 24 2.47 2.37 -1.88
C GLY A 24 3.69 3.16 -2.38
N ALA A 25 4.18 4.16 -1.63
CA ALA A 25 5.35 4.95 -2.00
C ALA A 25 6.66 4.13 -2.03
N ALA A 26 6.72 3.04 -1.26
CA ALA A 26 7.89 2.15 -1.19
C ALA A 26 7.82 0.98 -2.19
N LEU A 27 6.73 0.88 -2.97
CA LEU A 27 6.58 -0.17 -3.99
C LEU A 27 7.09 0.34 -5.33
N GLN A 28 7.80 -0.50 -6.07
CA GLN A 28 8.10 -0.22 -7.46
C GLN A 28 6.83 -0.42 -8.29
N ASP A 29 6.64 0.44 -9.29
CA ASP A 29 5.48 0.41 -10.18
C ASP A 29 5.95 0.62 -11.63
N PRO A 30 6.59 -0.39 -12.24
CA PRO A 30 7.14 -0.29 -13.58
C PRO A 30 6.04 -0.13 -14.66
N SER A 31 4.83 -0.62 -14.37
CA SER A 31 3.68 -0.54 -15.28
C SER A 31 2.86 0.74 -15.10
N GLY A 32 3.23 1.61 -14.14
CA GLY A 32 2.53 2.87 -13.89
C GLY A 32 1.07 2.72 -13.48
N LEU A 33 0.74 1.71 -12.66
CA LEU A 33 -0.63 1.48 -12.19
C LEU A 33 -1.11 2.55 -11.22
N PHE A 34 -0.22 3.13 -10.41
CA PHE A 34 -0.61 4.19 -9.49
C PHE A 34 -0.94 5.46 -10.27
N ASN A 35 -2.18 5.92 -10.14
CA ASN A 35 -2.68 7.13 -10.79
C ASN A 35 -3.21 8.16 -9.77
N SER A 36 -3.25 7.81 -8.48
CA SER A 36 -3.88 8.60 -7.42
C SER A 36 -3.02 8.64 -6.16
N SER A 37 -3.11 9.73 -5.40
CA SER A 37 -2.28 9.95 -4.19
C SER A 37 -0.77 9.85 -4.47
N LEU A 38 -0.30 10.33 -5.63
CA LEU A 38 1.09 10.19 -6.09
C LEU A 38 2.10 11.03 -5.31
N GLU A 39 1.66 12.15 -4.76
CA GLU A 39 2.48 13.06 -3.95
C GLU A 39 2.65 12.56 -2.50
N GLY A 40 1.97 11.48 -2.13
CA GLY A 40 2.02 10.92 -0.79
C GLY A 40 3.33 10.18 -0.52
N ASN A 41 4.05 10.57 0.54
CA ASN A 41 5.31 9.93 0.96
C ASN A 41 5.16 8.51 1.54
N VAL A 42 3.92 8.04 1.75
CA VAL A 42 3.65 6.77 2.44
C VAL A 42 2.74 5.87 1.62
N ARG A 43 1.58 6.39 1.21
CA ARG A 43 0.55 5.65 0.48
C ARG A 43 0.41 6.14 -0.96
N ARG A 44 0.05 5.23 -1.86
CA ARG A 44 -0.37 5.50 -3.24
C ARG A 44 -1.63 4.70 -3.54
N ALA A 45 -2.43 5.17 -4.50
CA ALA A 45 -3.69 4.55 -4.85
C ALA A 45 -3.86 4.35 -6.36
N ILE A 46 -4.69 3.38 -6.70
CA ILE A 46 -5.14 3.08 -8.06
C ILE A 46 -6.64 3.35 -8.07
N ASP A 47 -7.07 4.34 -8.83
CA ASP A 47 -8.48 4.59 -9.11
C ASP A 47 -8.81 3.87 -10.44
N ILE A 48 -9.62 2.82 -10.37
CA ILE A 48 -10.04 2.01 -11.53
C ILE A 48 -11.41 2.51 -11.97
N HIS A 49 -11.53 2.99 -13.20
CA HIS A 49 -12.81 3.47 -13.73
C HIS A 49 -13.68 2.33 -14.27
N GLU A 50 -14.98 2.54 -14.32
CA GLU A 50 -15.90 1.62 -14.98
C GLU A 50 -15.53 1.46 -16.47
N GLY A 51 -15.45 0.21 -16.93
CA GLY A 51 -15.04 -0.13 -18.31
C GLY A 51 -13.53 -0.10 -18.56
N GLU A 52 -12.72 0.28 -17.57
CA GLU A 52 -11.26 0.24 -17.68
C GLU A 52 -10.73 -1.20 -17.64
N LYS A 53 -9.75 -1.50 -18.50
CA LYS A 53 -9.06 -2.79 -18.47
C LYS A 53 -7.96 -2.77 -17.43
N VAL A 54 -8.12 -3.58 -16.39
CA VAL A 54 -7.09 -3.78 -15.37
C VAL A 54 -5.98 -4.68 -15.92
N ASN A 55 -4.73 -4.25 -15.81
CA ASN A 55 -3.59 -5.11 -16.07
C ASN A 55 -3.39 -6.08 -14.89
N GLU A 56 -3.98 -7.27 -15.01
CA GLU A 56 -4.00 -8.29 -13.96
C GLU A 56 -2.60 -8.74 -13.54
N ALA A 57 -1.67 -8.91 -14.49
CA ALA A 57 -0.32 -9.33 -14.21
C ALA A 57 0.42 -8.29 -13.37
N ALA A 58 0.35 -7.02 -13.78
CA ALA A 58 0.97 -5.92 -13.05
C ALA A 58 0.34 -5.73 -11.67
N LEU A 59 -0.99 -5.85 -11.55
CA LEU A 59 -1.67 -5.72 -10.26
C LEU A 59 -1.27 -6.86 -9.30
N LYS A 60 -1.15 -8.09 -9.80
CA LYS A 60 -0.72 -9.25 -9.02
C LYS A 60 0.71 -9.08 -8.52
N ASP A 61 1.61 -8.60 -9.36
CA ASP A 61 3.00 -8.35 -8.96
C ASP A 61 3.11 -7.21 -7.95
N LEU A 62 2.29 -6.17 -8.09
CA LEU A 62 2.19 -5.10 -7.09
C LEU A 62 1.71 -5.63 -5.72
N ILE A 63 0.70 -6.49 -5.70
CA ILE A 63 0.25 -7.15 -4.47
C ILE A 63 1.36 -8.00 -3.85
N ARG A 64 2.08 -8.80 -4.65
CA ARG A 64 3.21 -9.62 -4.17
C ARG A 64 4.31 -8.75 -3.57
N ALA A 65 4.67 -7.65 -4.23
CA ALA A 65 5.66 -6.70 -3.74
C ALA A 65 5.23 -6.08 -2.39
N ALA A 66 3.95 -5.68 -2.27
CA ALA A 66 3.39 -5.15 -1.03
C ALA A 66 3.43 -6.15 0.13
N VAL A 67 3.11 -7.42 -0.14
CA VAL A 67 3.21 -8.50 0.84
C VAL A 67 4.66 -8.71 1.26
N ALA A 68 5.59 -8.81 0.30
CA ALA A 68 7.01 -9.00 0.60
C ALA A 68 7.58 -7.86 1.46
N LEU A 69 7.20 -6.61 1.16
CA LEU A 69 7.58 -5.43 1.95
C LEU A 69 7.05 -5.52 3.39
N ASN A 70 5.81 -5.97 3.57
CA ASN A 70 5.20 -6.14 4.89
C ASN A 70 5.91 -7.22 5.71
N LEU A 71 6.27 -8.35 5.10
CA LEU A 71 7.00 -9.42 5.76
C LEU A 71 8.43 -8.99 6.15
N LYS A 72 9.14 -8.27 5.26
CA LYS A 72 10.46 -7.69 5.57
C LYS A 72 10.42 -6.67 6.72
N ALA A 73 9.33 -5.93 6.85
CA ALA A 73 9.16 -4.97 7.94
C ALA A 73 8.93 -5.66 9.31
N LYS A 74 8.35 -6.87 9.33
CA LYS A 74 8.18 -7.65 10.56
C LYS A 74 9.48 -8.28 11.07
N SER A 75 10.45 -8.55 10.19
CA SER A 75 11.75 -9.11 10.57
C SER A 75 12.73 -8.08 11.16
N LYS A 76 12.43 -6.78 11.08
CA LYS A 76 13.21 -5.76 11.79
C LYS A 76 12.65 -5.62 13.21
N PRO A 77 13.44 -5.83 14.28
CA PRO A 77 12.96 -5.63 15.64
C PRO A 77 12.47 -4.19 15.77
N LYS A 78 11.20 -4.05 16.17
CA LYS A 78 10.55 -2.76 16.39
C LYS A 78 11.27 -2.12 17.58
N THR A 79 12.19 -1.19 17.34
CA THR A 79 12.82 -0.42 18.41
C THR A 79 11.69 0.27 19.18
N ARG A 80 11.39 -0.21 20.39
CA ARG A 80 10.39 0.42 21.26
C ARG A 80 10.87 1.86 21.51
N PRO A 81 10.06 2.89 21.25
CA PRO A 81 10.42 4.22 21.72
C PRO A 81 10.52 4.14 23.26
N ALA A 82 11.65 4.60 23.80
CA ALA A 82 11.91 4.60 25.22
C ALA A 82 10.77 5.34 25.93
N SER A 83 10.06 4.64 26.81
CA SER A 83 9.11 5.26 27.73
C SER A 83 9.86 6.33 28.52
N SER A 84 9.52 7.60 28.27
CA SER A 84 9.88 8.71 29.14
C SER A 84 9.34 8.40 30.53
N LYS A 85 10.25 8.18 31.49
CA LYS A 85 9.90 7.98 32.88
C LYS A 85 9.23 9.24 33.41
N ARG A 86 8.03 9.03 33.94
CA ARG A 86 7.27 9.93 34.79
C ARG A 86 8.17 10.39 35.95
N THR A 87 8.43 11.69 36.06
CA THR A 87 9.10 12.28 37.24
C THR A 87 8.05 12.84 38.19
N ARG A 88 8.32 12.61 39.47
CA ARG A 88 7.48 12.76 40.66
C ARG A 88 7.30 14.21 41.09
#